data_AF-A0A3T0VX08-F1
#
_entry.id   AF-A0A3T0VX08-F1
#
_cell.length_a   1.000
_cell.length_b   1.000
_cell.length_c   1.000
_cell.angle_alpha   90.00
_cell.angle_beta   90.00
_cell.angle_gamma   90.00
#
_symmetry.space_group_name_H-M   'P 1'
#
loop_
_entity.id
_entity.type
_entity.pdbx_description
1 polymer ?
#
loop_
_entity_poly.entity_id
_entity_poly.type
_entity_poly.pdbx_seq_one_letter_code
_entity_poly.pdbx_strand_id
1 'polypeptide(L)'
;MRYHECRTYYLKSGVDYDSDYEVMDGGQGLIYEIAKKDIGSWLVVHGHKHFASINEAAVDTHDKPLIFSAGSFSAKLYPSINERTSNQFYLIDIDIEKTENEGILTGTFETHSWNIDQSWHPSTVRNLPYQGGFGSTISPMKIVRKINEMLDEQPFLNERDLAPVHEMCKHYTPGRFEELVNKLDRANIKLEIANNRIIEASK
;
A
#
# COMPACT_ATOMS: atom_id res chain seq x y z
N MET A 1 -8.10 -31.32 -12.60
CA MET A 1 -7.17 -30.27 -12.14
C MET A 1 -6.45 -29.74 -13.39
N ARG A 2 -6.87 -28.58 -13.92
CA ARG A 2 -6.25 -27.98 -15.11
C ARG A 2 -5.45 -26.77 -14.65
N TYR A 3 -4.14 -26.82 -14.80
CA TYR A 3 -3.26 -25.67 -14.69
C TYR A 3 -3.44 -24.81 -15.95
N HIS A 4 -3.63 -23.50 -15.78
CA HIS A 4 -3.42 -22.52 -16.84
C HIS A 4 -2.10 -21.81 -16.53
N GLU A 5 -1.05 -22.22 -17.23
CA GLU A 5 0.22 -21.50 -17.25
C GLU A 5 -0.01 -20.19 -18.03
N CYS A 6 0.28 -19.05 -17.40
CA CYS A 6 0.51 -17.81 -18.12
C CYS A 6 1.86 -17.95 -18.84
N ARG A 7 1.85 -18.33 -20.12
CA ARG A 7 3.05 -18.38 -20.96
C ARG A 7 3.38 -16.98 -21.46
N THR A 8 4.39 -16.36 -20.87
CA THR A 8 5.09 -15.23 -21.51
C THR A 8 5.98 -15.77 -22.63
N TYR A 9 5.70 -15.36 -23.86
CA TYR A 9 6.59 -15.60 -24.98
C TYR A 9 7.87 -14.79 -24.76
N TYR A 10 9.00 -15.48 -24.56
CA TYR A 10 10.32 -14.87 -24.73
C TYR A 10 10.50 -14.50 -26.21
N LEU A 11 10.16 -13.27 -26.57
CA LEU A 11 10.67 -12.65 -27.79
C LEU A 11 11.95 -11.89 -27.45
N LYS A 12 13.00 -12.27 -28.19
CA LYS A 12 14.33 -11.66 -28.22
C LYS A 12 14.25 -10.14 -28.41
N SER A 13 15.14 -9.45 -27.70
CA SER A 13 15.73 -8.14 -28.04
C SER A 13 14.76 -7.03 -28.42
N GLY A 14 14.09 -6.48 -27.41
CA GLY A 14 13.51 -5.15 -27.44
C GLY A 14 13.41 -4.69 -26.00
N VAL A 15 14.18 -3.68 -25.61
CA VAL A 15 13.83 -2.92 -24.41
C VAL A 15 12.60 -2.13 -24.84
N ASP A 16 11.42 -2.49 -24.31
CA ASP A 16 10.16 -1.81 -24.59
C ASP A 16 10.26 -0.36 -24.12
N TYR A 17 10.59 0.54 -25.05
CA TYR A 17 10.65 1.98 -24.81
C TYR A 17 9.32 2.69 -25.14
N ASP A 18 8.38 2.06 -25.84
CA ASP A 18 7.24 2.79 -26.44
C ASP A 18 5.83 2.44 -25.91
N SER A 19 5.64 1.36 -25.15
CA SER A 19 4.33 1.11 -24.52
C SER A 19 4.38 0.08 -23.39
N ASP A 20 4.70 0.56 -22.21
CA ASP A 20 4.68 -0.23 -20.97
C ASP A 20 3.25 -0.30 -20.42
N TYR A 21 2.39 -1.10 -21.07
CA TYR A 21 1.07 -1.39 -20.53
C TYR A 21 1.25 -2.39 -19.39
N GLU A 22 1.59 -1.88 -18.20
CA GLU A 22 1.64 -2.63 -16.94
C GLU A 22 0.22 -3.09 -16.49
N VAL A 23 -0.53 -3.71 -17.39
CA VAL A 23 -1.93 -4.08 -17.22
C VAL A 23 -2.04 -5.56 -17.57
N MET A 24 -2.59 -6.34 -16.63
CA MET A 24 -2.93 -7.72 -16.89
C MET A 24 -4.13 -7.75 -17.85
N ASP A 25 -3.96 -8.40 -19.01
CA ASP A 25 -5.06 -8.62 -19.93
C ASP A 25 -6.19 -9.41 -19.25
N GLY A 26 -7.43 -8.97 -19.43
CA GLY A 26 -8.60 -9.53 -18.74
C GLY A 26 -8.66 -9.29 -17.21
N GLY A 27 -7.73 -8.51 -16.63
CA GLY A 27 -7.65 -8.33 -15.18
C GLY A 27 -8.91 -7.73 -14.56
N GLN A 28 -9.52 -6.75 -15.22
CA GLN A 28 -10.81 -6.19 -14.76
C GLN A 28 -11.93 -7.23 -14.77
N GLY A 29 -11.95 -8.13 -15.75
CA GLY A 29 -12.93 -9.21 -15.84
C GLY A 29 -12.76 -10.20 -14.69
N LEU A 30 -11.52 -10.57 -14.37
CA LEU A 30 -11.22 -11.42 -13.20
C LEU A 30 -11.70 -10.79 -11.90
N ILE A 31 -11.35 -9.51 -11.67
CA ILE A 31 -11.76 -8.78 -10.47
C ILE A 31 -13.28 -8.72 -10.35
N TYR A 32 -13.98 -8.47 -11.45
CA TYR A 32 -15.44 -8.46 -11.47
C TYR A 32 -16.06 -9.83 -11.15
N GLU A 33 -15.52 -10.91 -11.71
CA GLU A 33 -16.03 -12.26 -11.42
C GLU A 33 -15.74 -12.71 -10.00
N ILE A 34 -14.59 -12.33 -9.44
CA ILE A 34 -14.23 -12.58 -8.04
C ILE A 34 -15.15 -11.79 -7.10
N ALA A 35 -15.37 -10.51 -7.36
CA ALA A 35 -16.24 -9.65 -6.53
C ALA A 35 -17.71 -10.12 -6.49
N LYS A 36 -18.15 -10.92 -7.47
CA LYS A 36 -19.49 -11.56 -7.46
C LYS A 36 -19.57 -12.80 -6.57
N LYS A 37 -18.42 -13.37 -6.15
CA LYS A 37 -18.41 -14.57 -5.31
C LYS A 37 -18.52 -14.16 -3.85
N ASP A 38 -19.67 -14.44 -3.27
CA ASP A 38 -19.90 -14.30 -1.83
C ASP A 38 -19.27 -15.48 -1.07
N ILE A 39 -17.94 -15.55 -1.08
CA ILE A 39 -17.16 -16.59 -0.39
C ILE A 39 -16.08 -16.03 0.54
N GLY A 40 -16.09 -14.71 0.77
CA GLY A 40 -15.17 -14.00 1.63
C GLY A 40 -14.27 -13.00 0.89
N SER A 41 -13.51 -12.24 1.66
CA SER A 41 -12.63 -11.18 1.15
C SER A 41 -11.44 -11.77 0.38
N TRP A 42 -11.06 -11.12 -0.72
CA TRP A 42 -10.00 -11.60 -1.61
C TRP A 42 -8.74 -10.76 -1.52
N LEU A 43 -7.59 -11.45 -1.48
CA LEU A 43 -6.27 -10.88 -1.78
C LEU A 43 -5.81 -11.39 -3.14
N VAL A 44 -5.63 -10.48 -4.09
CA VAL A 44 -5.10 -10.78 -5.42
C VAL A 44 -3.67 -10.30 -5.50
N VAL A 45 -2.72 -11.23 -5.59
CA VAL A 45 -1.28 -10.94 -5.73
C VAL A 45 -0.86 -11.17 -7.18
N HIS A 46 -0.25 -10.16 -7.81
CA HIS A 46 0.37 -10.31 -9.13
C HIS A 46 1.71 -9.58 -9.19
N GLY A 47 2.60 -10.01 -10.10
CA GLY A 47 3.96 -9.45 -10.25
C GLY A 47 4.18 -8.67 -11.54
N HIS A 48 5.46 -8.44 -11.86
CA HIS A 48 5.96 -7.80 -13.09
C HIS A 48 5.54 -6.34 -13.28
N LYS A 49 5.35 -5.62 -12.18
CA LYS A 49 5.13 -4.17 -12.16
C LYS A 49 6.45 -3.43 -11.93
N HIS A 50 6.70 -2.33 -12.65
CA HIS A 50 7.79 -1.42 -12.30
C HIS A 50 7.43 -0.64 -11.04
N PHE A 51 6.15 -0.25 -10.89
CA PHE A 51 5.63 0.42 -9.70
C PHE A 51 4.81 -0.54 -8.83
N ALA A 52 5.43 -1.04 -7.77
CA ALA A 52 4.72 -1.82 -6.76
C ALA A 52 3.65 -0.97 -6.08
N SER A 53 2.49 -1.56 -5.79
CA SER A 53 1.37 -0.84 -5.16
C SER A 53 0.39 -1.79 -4.47
N ILE A 54 -0.41 -1.22 -3.58
CA ILE A 54 -1.50 -1.91 -2.89
C ILE A 54 -2.76 -1.06 -2.95
N ASN A 55 -3.82 -1.62 -3.53
CA ASN A 55 -5.05 -0.86 -3.80
C ASN A 55 -6.29 -1.75 -3.66
N GLU A 56 -7.39 -1.15 -3.22
CA GLU A 56 -8.70 -1.78 -3.30
C GLU A 56 -9.20 -1.77 -4.76
N ALA A 57 -9.85 -2.86 -5.17
CA ALA A 57 -10.47 -2.96 -6.48
C ALA A 57 -11.59 -1.92 -6.67
N ALA A 58 -11.68 -1.34 -7.86
CA ALA A 58 -12.76 -0.44 -8.25
C ALA A 58 -14.03 -1.24 -8.62
N VAL A 59 -14.70 -1.79 -7.61
CA VAL A 59 -15.97 -2.53 -7.73
C VAL A 59 -17.02 -1.96 -6.77
N ASP A 60 -18.29 -2.15 -7.11
CA ASP A 60 -19.44 -1.68 -6.32
C ASP A 60 -19.88 -2.75 -5.29
N THR A 61 -18.93 -3.18 -4.46
CA THR A 61 -19.18 -4.09 -3.34
C THR A 61 -18.52 -3.54 -2.07
N HIS A 62 -18.97 -4.00 -0.91
CA HIS A 62 -18.41 -3.60 0.37
C HIS A 62 -17.03 -4.24 0.63
N ASP A 63 -16.92 -5.53 0.29
CA ASP A 63 -15.77 -6.42 0.47
C ASP A 63 -14.83 -6.40 -0.75
N LYS A 64 -14.40 -5.19 -1.14
CA LYS A 64 -13.57 -5.00 -2.34
C LYS A 64 -12.32 -5.87 -2.29
N PRO A 65 -12.02 -6.67 -3.33
CA PRO A 65 -10.76 -7.39 -3.42
C PRO A 65 -9.57 -6.43 -3.27
N LEU A 66 -8.59 -6.82 -2.45
CA LEU A 66 -7.33 -6.10 -2.33
C LEU A 66 -6.37 -6.59 -3.42
N ILE A 67 -5.82 -5.66 -4.18
CA ILE A 67 -4.88 -5.94 -5.25
C ILE A 67 -3.49 -5.54 -4.75
N PHE A 68 -2.60 -6.53 -4.67
CA PHE A 68 -1.19 -6.34 -4.37
C PHE A 68 -0.37 -6.55 -5.65
N SER A 69 0.13 -5.44 -6.18
CA SER A 69 1.01 -5.40 -7.34
C SER A 69 2.46 -5.45 -6.87
N ALA A 70 3.06 -6.64 -6.88
CA ALA A 70 4.44 -6.86 -6.47
C ALA A 70 5.42 -6.38 -7.56
N GLY A 71 6.43 -5.64 -7.12
CA GLY A 71 7.62 -5.31 -7.91
C GLY A 71 8.54 -6.51 -8.10
N SER A 72 9.63 -6.31 -8.83
CA SER A 72 10.62 -7.37 -9.07
C SER A 72 11.48 -7.62 -7.82
N PHE A 73 11.84 -8.87 -7.55
CA PHE A 73 12.66 -9.28 -6.39
C PHE A 73 14.14 -9.53 -6.73
N SER A 74 14.55 -9.46 -8.01
CA SER A 74 15.95 -9.70 -8.43
C SER A 74 16.26 -9.10 -9.82
N ALA A 75 15.62 -7.99 -10.17
CA ALA A 75 15.91 -7.29 -11.41
C ALA A 75 17.33 -6.71 -11.38
N LYS A 76 18.08 -6.90 -12.47
CA LYS A 76 19.32 -6.17 -12.70
C LYS A 76 18.94 -4.74 -13.09
N LEU A 77 18.98 -3.83 -12.13
CA LEU A 77 18.66 -2.42 -12.32
C LEU A 77 19.80 -1.77 -13.10
N TYR A 78 19.55 -1.41 -14.36
CA TYR A 78 20.44 -0.57 -15.15
C TYR A 78 20.12 0.90 -14.86
N PRO A 79 21.08 1.85 -15.03
CA PRO A 79 20.88 3.25 -14.67
C PRO A 79 19.60 3.89 -15.24
N SER A 80 19.15 3.44 -16.42
CA SER A 80 17.94 3.94 -17.10
C SER A 80 16.61 3.51 -16.47
N ILE A 81 16.60 2.48 -15.62
CA ILE A 81 15.40 1.95 -14.96
C ILE A 81 15.49 1.99 -13.43
N ASN A 82 16.63 2.40 -12.88
CA ASN A 82 16.90 2.40 -11.43
C ASN A 82 15.95 3.33 -10.66
N GLU A 83 15.43 4.39 -11.30
CA GLU A 83 14.41 5.27 -10.72
C GLU A 83 12.98 4.74 -10.91
N ARG A 84 12.77 3.76 -11.80
CA ARG A 84 11.45 3.25 -12.18
C ARG A 84 11.10 1.94 -11.50
N THR A 85 12.08 1.13 -11.09
CA THR A 85 11.83 -0.16 -10.45
C THR A 85 12.85 -0.43 -9.35
N SER A 86 12.37 -0.99 -8.24
CA SER A 86 13.15 -1.30 -7.05
C SER A 86 13.10 -2.80 -6.79
N ASN A 87 14.23 -3.40 -6.42
CA ASN A 87 14.26 -4.76 -5.92
C ASN A 87 13.61 -4.79 -4.55
N GLN A 88 12.42 -5.38 -4.44
CA GLN A 88 11.62 -5.30 -3.22
C GLN A 88 11.18 -6.66 -2.69
N PHE A 89 11.21 -6.79 -1.37
CA PHE A 89 10.70 -7.89 -0.58
C PHE A 89 9.53 -7.41 0.27
N TYR A 90 8.54 -8.27 0.47
CA TYR A 90 7.28 -7.91 1.11
C TYR A 90 6.92 -8.92 2.22
N LEU A 91 6.54 -8.40 3.38
CA LEU A 91 5.84 -9.14 4.43
C LEU A 91 4.40 -8.64 4.45
N ILE A 92 3.43 -9.56 4.45
CA ILE A 92 2.01 -9.22 4.53
C ILE A 92 1.42 -10.02 5.68
N ASP A 93 0.86 -9.31 6.66
CA ASP A 93 0.19 -9.87 7.82
C ASP A 93 -1.30 -9.61 7.71
N ILE A 94 -2.09 -10.68 7.81
CA ILE A 94 -3.55 -10.61 7.73
C ILE A 94 -4.13 -10.82 9.13
N ASP A 95 -4.99 -9.90 9.56
CA ASP A 95 -5.77 -10.02 10.78
C ASP A 95 -7.05 -10.82 10.47
N ILE A 96 -7.00 -12.13 10.71
CA ILE A 96 -8.09 -13.07 10.38
C ILE A 96 -9.34 -12.74 11.18
N GLU A 97 -9.20 -12.53 12.49
CA GLU A 97 -10.35 -12.25 13.37
C GLU A 97 -11.05 -10.95 12.96
N LYS A 98 -10.27 -9.89 12.69
CA LYS A 98 -10.83 -8.62 12.24
C LYS A 98 -11.45 -8.73 10.84
N THR A 99 -10.81 -9.47 9.94
CA THR A 99 -11.35 -9.71 8.59
C THR A 99 -12.70 -10.43 8.65
N GLU A 100 -12.83 -11.46 9.50
CA GLU A 100 -14.09 -12.17 9.69
C GLU A 100 -15.17 -11.29 10.31
N ASN A 101 -14.81 -10.47 11.31
CA ASN A 101 -15.75 -9.60 12.01
C ASN A 101 -16.23 -8.40 11.17
N GLU A 102 -15.35 -7.82 10.36
CA GLU A 102 -15.67 -6.64 9.54
C GLU A 102 -16.13 -6.98 8.12
N GLY A 103 -15.89 -8.22 7.66
CA GLY A 103 -16.18 -8.63 6.28
C GLY A 103 -15.28 -7.99 5.23
N ILE A 104 -14.20 -7.32 5.67
CA ILE A 104 -13.22 -6.63 4.82
C ILE A 104 -11.84 -7.19 5.13
N LEU A 105 -11.08 -7.54 4.09
CA LEU A 105 -9.69 -7.97 4.25
C LEU A 105 -8.89 -6.89 4.97
N THR A 106 -8.39 -7.21 6.15
CA THR A 106 -7.69 -6.26 7.03
C THR A 106 -6.32 -6.78 7.41
N GLY A 107 -5.33 -5.91 7.39
CA GLY A 107 -3.96 -6.30 7.67
C GLY A 107 -2.92 -5.21 7.45
N THR A 108 -1.66 -5.59 7.59
CA THR A 108 -0.49 -4.71 7.45
C THR A 108 0.51 -5.30 6.48
N PHE A 109 1.43 -4.47 6.02
CA PHE A 109 2.57 -4.91 5.23
C PHE A 109 3.86 -4.21 5.65
N GLU A 110 4.97 -4.90 5.43
CA GLU A 110 6.31 -4.32 5.42
C GLU A 110 6.95 -4.49 4.05
N THR A 111 7.62 -3.45 3.56
CA THR A 111 8.34 -3.47 2.29
C THR A 111 9.80 -3.12 2.49
N HIS A 112 10.68 -4.01 2.07
CA HIS A 112 12.12 -3.79 2.08
C HIS A 112 12.60 -3.63 0.65
N SER A 113 13.46 -2.65 0.40
CA SER A 113 14.13 -2.46 -0.88
C SER A 113 15.58 -2.91 -0.77
N TRP A 114 16.16 -3.31 -1.90
CA TRP A 114 17.58 -3.58 -2.02
C TRP A 114 18.23 -2.66 -3.03
N ASN A 115 19.34 -2.05 -2.65
CA ASN A 115 20.25 -1.37 -3.58
C ASN A 115 21.71 -1.63 -3.18
N ILE A 116 22.65 -1.26 -4.07
CA ILE A 116 24.08 -1.52 -3.87
C ILE A 116 24.63 -0.76 -2.66
N ASP A 117 24.16 0.46 -2.43
CA ASP A 117 24.73 1.38 -1.44
C ASP A 117 24.29 1.04 -0.01
N GLN A 118 23.07 0.53 0.16
CA GLN A 118 22.41 0.32 1.45
C GLN A 118 22.07 -1.14 1.75
N SER A 119 22.33 -2.07 0.82
CA SER A 119 21.88 -3.47 0.90
C SER A 119 20.35 -3.55 1.11
N TRP A 120 19.84 -4.51 1.89
CA TRP A 120 18.42 -4.54 2.26
C TRP A 120 18.11 -3.44 3.27
N HIS A 121 17.14 -2.60 2.97
CA HIS A 121 16.72 -1.48 3.81
C HIS A 121 15.20 -1.27 3.75
N PRO A 122 14.60 -0.55 4.71
CA PRO A 122 13.21 -0.09 4.63
C PRO A 122 12.90 0.63 3.31
N SER A 123 11.78 0.30 2.67
CA SER A 123 11.38 0.97 1.43
C SER A 123 11.12 2.46 1.65
N THR A 124 11.72 3.28 0.79
CA THR A 124 11.51 4.73 0.73
C THR A 124 10.57 5.13 -0.42
N VAL A 125 10.05 4.16 -1.17
CA VAL A 125 9.18 4.39 -2.33
C VAL A 125 7.78 4.79 -1.86
N ARG A 126 7.23 5.88 -2.40
CA ARG A 126 5.92 6.42 -1.99
C ARG A 126 4.75 5.46 -2.24
N ASN A 127 4.75 4.77 -3.38
CA ASN A 127 3.64 3.89 -3.78
C ASN A 127 3.51 2.65 -2.88
N LEU A 128 4.64 2.21 -2.31
CA LEU A 128 4.69 1.09 -1.38
C LEU A 128 5.83 1.34 -0.36
N PRO A 129 5.55 2.17 0.67
CA PRO A 129 6.53 2.60 1.66
C PRO A 129 6.92 1.45 2.59
N TYR A 130 7.86 1.69 3.51
CA TYR A 130 8.31 0.66 4.43
C TYR A 130 7.15 -0.03 5.16
N GLN A 131 6.19 0.72 5.69
CA GLN A 131 5.06 0.16 6.42
C GLN A 131 3.73 0.74 5.92
N GLY A 132 2.68 -0.05 6.03
CA GLY A 132 1.31 0.41 5.83
C GLY A 132 0.32 -0.71 6.12
N GLY A 133 -0.94 -0.49 5.76
CA GLY A 133 -1.96 -1.51 5.88
C GLY A 133 -3.11 -1.35 4.92
N PHE A 134 -4.18 -2.06 5.21
CA PHE A 134 -5.38 -2.15 4.39
C PHE A 134 -6.57 -2.59 5.24
N GLY A 135 -7.78 -2.28 4.79
CA GLY A 135 -9.03 -2.67 5.47
C GLY A 135 -9.53 -1.69 6.54
N SER A 136 -8.97 -0.47 6.66
CA SER A 136 -9.49 0.48 7.65
C SER A 136 -10.81 1.14 7.24
N THR A 137 -11.81 1.03 8.12
CA THR A 137 -13.07 1.77 8.04
C THR A 137 -13.00 3.16 8.70
N ILE A 138 -11.92 3.48 9.42
CA ILE A 138 -11.76 4.75 10.14
C ILE A 138 -11.50 5.87 9.13
N SER A 139 -12.35 6.90 9.08
CA SER A 139 -12.16 8.01 8.13
C SER A 139 -11.01 8.91 8.54
N PRO A 140 -10.23 9.47 7.58
CA PRO A 140 -9.13 10.39 7.90
C PRO A 140 -9.56 11.59 8.75
N MET A 141 -10.79 12.07 8.59
CA MET A 141 -11.33 13.17 9.43
C MET A 141 -11.46 12.80 10.91
N LYS A 142 -11.73 11.53 11.25
CA LYS A 142 -11.73 11.10 12.66
C LYS A 142 -10.33 11.22 13.27
N ILE A 143 -9.30 10.88 12.49
CA ILE A 143 -7.91 11.05 12.91
C ILE A 143 -7.55 12.53 13.06
N VAL A 144 -7.94 13.38 12.11
CA VAL A 144 -7.72 14.84 12.20
C VAL A 144 -8.35 15.42 13.46
N ARG A 145 -9.58 15.02 13.80
CA ARG A 145 -10.23 15.45 15.05
C ARG A 145 -9.44 14.98 16.28
N LYS A 146 -9.04 13.71 16.31
CA LYS A 146 -8.27 13.16 17.42
C LYS A 146 -6.94 13.89 17.64
N ILE A 147 -6.18 14.14 16.57
CA ILE A 147 -4.93 14.91 16.64
C ILE A 147 -5.20 16.34 17.12
N ASN A 148 -6.26 16.99 16.64
CA ASN A 148 -6.63 18.33 17.11
C ASN A 148 -6.96 18.37 18.60
N GLU A 149 -7.78 17.43 19.09
CA GLU A 149 -8.14 17.31 20.50
C GLU A 149 -6.88 17.15 21.37
N MET A 150 -5.95 16.29 20.94
CA MET A 150 -4.67 16.11 21.65
C MET A 150 -3.80 17.38 21.62
N LEU A 151 -3.78 18.10 20.49
CA LEU A 151 -3.03 19.35 20.34
C LEU A 151 -3.61 20.52 21.16
N ASP A 152 -4.91 20.48 21.48
CA ASP A 152 -5.56 21.47 22.34
C ASP A 152 -5.13 21.31 23.80
N GLU A 153 -4.76 20.10 24.21
CA GLU A 153 -4.19 19.80 25.54
C GLU A 153 -2.67 20.05 25.58
N GLN A 154 -1.95 19.68 24.52
CA GLN A 154 -0.49 19.80 24.41
C GLN A 154 -0.10 20.26 23.00
N PRO A 155 0.50 21.46 22.81
CA PRO A 155 0.69 22.06 21.48
C PRO A 155 1.71 21.36 20.58
N PHE A 156 2.43 20.37 21.11
CA PHE A 156 3.41 19.56 20.40
C PHE A 156 3.25 18.09 20.82
N LEU A 157 3.08 17.19 19.86
CA LEU A 157 2.98 15.75 20.05
C LEU A 157 4.17 15.07 19.41
N ASN A 158 4.89 14.25 20.17
CA ASN A 158 5.93 13.37 19.65
C ASN A 158 5.36 11.99 19.27
N GLU A 159 6.22 11.11 18.77
CA GLU A 159 5.83 9.77 18.31
C GLU A 159 5.11 8.94 19.40
N ARG A 160 5.52 9.06 20.66
CA ARG A 160 4.92 8.34 21.78
C ARG A 160 3.52 8.87 22.08
N ASP A 161 3.33 10.18 22.03
CA ASP A 161 2.04 10.81 22.24
C ASP A 161 1.05 10.38 21.14
N LEU A 162 1.55 10.17 19.92
CA LEU A 162 0.79 9.75 18.74
C LEU A 162 0.46 8.24 18.70
N ALA A 163 0.85 7.44 19.69
CA ALA A 163 0.56 6.00 19.70
C ALA A 163 -0.94 5.66 19.50
N PRO A 164 -1.92 6.36 20.12
CA PRO A 164 -3.34 6.11 19.87
C PRO A 164 -3.75 6.42 18.42
N VAL A 165 -3.12 7.43 17.81
CA VAL A 165 -3.36 7.83 16.42
C VAL A 165 -2.82 6.76 15.46
N HIS A 166 -1.61 6.26 15.73
CA HIS A 166 -1.01 5.17 14.94
C HIS A 166 -1.88 3.91 14.96
N GLU A 167 -2.48 3.56 16.10
CA GLU A 167 -3.39 2.42 16.17
C GLU A 167 -4.64 2.64 15.30
N MET A 168 -5.21 3.84 15.32
CA MET A 168 -6.38 4.17 14.49
C MET A 168 -6.09 4.16 12.98
N CYS A 169 -4.87 4.51 12.56
CA CYS A 169 -4.48 4.51 11.14
C CYS A 169 -3.61 3.33 10.72
N LYS A 170 -3.36 2.35 11.60
CA LYS A 170 -2.53 1.15 11.36
C LYS A 170 -2.87 0.43 10.04
N HIS A 171 -4.16 0.37 9.73
CA HIS A 171 -4.72 -0.32 8.57
C HIS A 171 -4.97 0.61 7.36
N TYR A 172 -4.31 1.78 7.30
CA TYR A 172 -4.42 2.68 6.15
C TYR A 172 -3.51 2.24 5.01
N THR A 173 -4.07 2.24 3.80
CA THR A 173 -3.26 2.16 2.57
C THR A 173 -2.42 3.44 2.43
N PRO A 174 -1.31 3.40 1.67
CA PRO A 174 -0.50 4.58 1.41
C PRO A 174 -1.32 5.77 0.87
N GLY A 175 -2.26 5.51 -0.05
CA GLY A 175 -3.16 6.54 -0.57
C GLY A 175 -4.09 7.14 0.49
N ARG A 176 -4.59 6.34 1.43
CA ARG A 176 -5.44 6.83 2.52
C ARG A 176 -4.65 7.58 3.59
N PHE A 177 -3.41 7.18 3.84
CA PHE A 177 -2.49 7.93 4.69
C PHE A 177 -2.13 9.28 4.06
N GLU A 178 -1.88 9.32 2.74
CA GLU A 178 -1.71 10.58 2.01
C GLU A 178 -2.95 11.48 2.10
N GLU A 179 -4.17 10.92 1.99
CA GLU A 179 -5.40 11.67 2.21
C GLU A 179 -5.46 12.29 3.62
N LEU A 180 -5.04 11.54 4.65
CA LEU A 180 -4.92 12.03 6.02
C LEU A 180 -3.94 13.21 6.13
N VAL A 181 -2.73 13.06 5.58
CA VAL A 181 -1.70 14.12 5.59
C VAL A 181 -2.24 15.40 4.95
N ASN A 182 -2.87 15.28 3.77
CA ASN A 182 -3.47 16.42 3.08
C ASN A 182 -4.58 17.12 3.89
N LYS A 183 -5.34 16.38 4.72
CA LYS A 183 -6.37 16.98 5.58
C LYS A 183 -5.79 17.65 6.82
N LEU A 184 -4.70 17.11 7.38
CA LEU A 184 -3.99 17.71 8.50
C LEU A 184 -3.31 19.02 8.09
N ASP A 185 -2.70 19.05 6.91
CA ASP A 185 -2.12 20.25 6.32
C ASP A 185 -3.18 21.36 6.14
N ARG A 186 -4.36 21.02 5.60
CA ARG A 186 -5.51 21.95 5.50
C ARG A 186 -6.03 22.43 6.86
N ALA A 187 -5.78 21.68 7.93
CA ALA A 187 -6.11 22.08 9.30
C ALA A 187 -5.00 22.93 9.96
N ASN A 188 -3.95 23.30 9.21
CA ASN A 188 -2.76 24.02 9.67
C ASN A 188 -1.98 23.29 10.77
N ILE A 189 -1.98 21.96 10.76
CA ILE A 189 -1.16 21.14 11.65
C ILE A 189 0.16 20.85 10.95
N LYS A 190 1.28 21.27 11.56
CA LYS A 190 2.62 20.94 11.06
C LYS A 190 2.95 19.50 11.42
N LEU A 191 3.53 18.76 10.49
CA LEU A 191 3.84 17.34 10.64
C LEU A 191 5.29 17.04 10.28
N GLU A 192 5.90 16.12 11.03
CA GLU A 192 7.07 15.38 10.58
C GLU A 192 6.63 13.94 10.27
N ILE A 193 7.04 13.41 9.11
CA ILE A 193 6.60 12.10 8.61
C ILE A 193 7.82 11.30 8.19
N ALA A 194 7.88 10.05 8.63
CA ALA A 194 8.85 9.08 8.16
C ALA A 194 8.17 7.72 7.99
N ASN A 195 8.54 6.97 6.95
CA ASN A 195 8.08 5.59 6.74
C ASN A 195 6.55 5.41 6.79
N ASN A 196 5.79 6.36 6.23
CA ASN A 196 4.32 6.34 6.23
C ASN A 196 3.71 6.41 7.66
N ARG A 197 4.39 7.08 8.58
CA ARG A 197 3.96 7.35 9.95
C ARG A 197 4.20 8.80 10.31
N ILE A 198 3.33 9.35 11.16
CA ILE A 198 3.50 10.68 11.73
C ILE A 198 4.44 10.56 12.93
N ILE A 199 5.59 11.22 12.87
CA ILE A 199 6.61 11.23 13.93
C ILE A 199 6.35 12.39 14.89
N GLU A 200 5.98 13.55 14.35
CA GLU A 200 5.67 14.73 15.14
C GLU A 200 4.44 15.45 14.58
N ALA A 201 3.67 16.10 15.46
CA ALA A 201 2.59 16.99 15.08
C ALA A 201 2.56 18.23 16.00
N SER A 202 2.37 19.42 15.45
CA SER A 202 2.29 20.65 16.23
C SER A 202 1.33 21.69 15.64
N LYS A 203 0.83 22.59 16.49
CA LYS A 203 0.10 23.81 16.11
C LYS A 203 0.97 25.04 16.34
#